data_AF-A0A9R1S188-F1
#
_entry.id   AF-A0A9R1S188-F1
#
_cell.length_a   1.000
_cell.length_b   1.000
_cell.length_c   1.000
_cell.angle_alpha   90.00
_cell.angle_beta   90.00
_cell.angle_gamma   90.00
#
_symmetry.space_group_name_H-M   'P 1'
#
loop_
_entity.id
_entity.type
_entity.pdbx_description
1 polymer ?
#
loop_
_entity_poly.entity_id
_entity_poly.type
_entity_poly.pdbx_seq_one_letter_code
_entity_poly.pdbx_strand_id
1 'polypeptide(L)'
;MCEDLENLDDLHMIFKLVRGIILLNSPSIFDKIFSDELILDIIGALEYDPEVAKVQKHRIFLKDHVVFKEAIPIKNISVVSRIHQTYRIGYLKDVILPRILDDATLASLNTMIHTNNAAVISLLKDDACFIQDLFSRMRSPNISMELKRELVLFLHEFCTLSKSLPLVQQLRLFRDLSGEGVFEIVSDVLQSQDRKIVSAGTDIVILFLNQDPNLLRSYIVQQEGNSLLGLLVKGMVTDFGEQMHCQFLEILRILMDSFTMSGAHRDVIIEIFYERHLDYLVDVIASSCPSRSATRTSPNSAVVGGNTEEHRIKPEILLNVCELLCFCVVHHPYRINIYFNTTWYFLSRMNILFAMLSSLTC
;
A
#
# COMPACT_ATOMS: atom_id res chain seq x y z
N MET A 1 29.27 34.76 -8.00
CA MET A 1 29.58 36.19 -8.21
C MET A 1 28.62 37.11 -7.46
N CYS A 2 27.31 37.15 -7.75
CA CYS A 2 26.37 38.02 -7.00
C CYS A 2 26.28 37.65 -5.51
N GLU A 3 26.28 36.35 -5.22
CA GLU A 3 26.29 35.83 -3.84
C GLU A 3 27.58 36.23 -3.10
N ASP A 4 28.73 36.12 -3.77
CA ASP A 4 30.06 36.48 -3.20
C ASP A 4 30.19 37.99 -2.94
N LEU A 5 29.46 38.80 -3.70
CA LEU A 5 29.39 40.26 -3.56
C LEU A 5 28.26 40.72 -2.63
N GLU A 6 27.48 39.78 -2.06
CA GLU A 6 26.31 40.05 -1.23
C GLU A 6 25.29 41.03 -1.88
N ASN A 7 25.22 41.05 -3.22
CA ASN A 7 24.33 41.96 -3.94
C ASN A 7 22.89 41.42 -3.99
N LEU A 8 22.10 41.77 -2.97
CA LEU A 8 20.72 41.31 -2.82
C LEU A 8 19.78 41.79 -3.93
N ASP A 9 19.96 43.01 -4.44
CA ASP A 9 19.09 43.55 -5.49
C ASP A 9 19.19 42.72 -6.77
N ASP A 10 20.42 42.37 -7.17
CA ASP A 10 20.67 41.51 -8.32
C ASP A 10 20.14 40.08 -8.10
N LEU A 11 20.28 39.55 -6.88
CA LEU A 11 19.77 38.22 -6.53
C LEU A 11 18.23 38.16 -6.59
N HIS A 12 17.54 39.19 -6.10
CA HIS A 12 16.09 39.32 -6.25
C HIS A 12 15.67 39.49 -7.71
N MET A 13 16.47 40.14 -8.55
CA MET A 13 16.21 40.22 -9.99
C MET A 13 16.34 38.83 -10.64
N ILE A 14 17.41 38.08 -10.32
CA ILE A 14 17.61 36.71 -10.79
C ILE A 14 16.45 35.80 -10.38
N PHE A 15 15.99 35.89 -9.13
CA PHE A 15 14.79 35.19 -8.66
C PHE A 15 13.58 35.45 -9.58
N LYS A 16 13.28 36.73 -9.84
CA LYS A 16 12.12 37.12 -10.68
C LYS A 16 12.26 36.60 -12.11
N LEU A 17 13.48 36.62 -12.67
CA LEU A 17 13.76 36.08 -14.00
C LEU A 17 13.55 34.57 -14.07
N VAL A 18 14.14 33.82 -13.13
CA VAL A 18 13.99 32.35 -13.09
C VAL A 18 12.54 31.96 -12.85
N ARG A 19 11.85 32.64 -11.93
CA ARG A 19 10.40 32.48 -11.74
C ARG A 19 9.64 32.72 -13.05
N GLY A 20 9.94 33.82 -13.73
CA GLY A 20 9.32 34.15 -15.02
C GLY A 20 9.55 33.06 -16.07
N ILE A 21 10.79 32.54 -16.17
CA ILE A 21 11.15 31.44 -17.09
C ILE A 21 10.34 30.17 -16.78
N ILE A 22 10.16 29.83 -15.50
CA ILE A 22 9.37 28.66 -15.11
C ILE A 22 7.90 28.84 -15.52
N LEU A 23 7.34 30.04 -15.29
CA LEU A 23 5.96 30.37 -15.64
C LEU A 23 5.70 30.55 -17.14
N LEU A 24 6.74 30.56 -17.99
CA LEU A 24 6.55 30.41 -19.44
C LEU A 24 5.98 29.02 -19.80
N ASN A 25 6.07 28.06 -18.88
CA ASN A 25 5.52 26.71 -19.01
C ASN A 25 5.90 26.02 -20.33
N SER A 26 7.18 26.13 -20.70
CA SER A 26 7.70 25.58 -21.95
C SER A 26 8.44 24.26 -21.72
N PRO A 27 8.00 23.14 -22.32
CA PRO A 27 8.65 21.84 -22.14
C PRO A 27 10.13 21.82 -22.53
N SER A 28 10.51 22.49 -23.63
CA SER A 28 11.91 22.54 -24.08
C SER A 28 12.81 23.34 -23.13
N ILE A 29 12.25 24.37 -22.46
CA ILE A 29 12.96 25.08 -21.40
C ILE A 29 13.12 24.16 -20.19
N PHE A 30 12.05 23.49 -19.77
CA PHE A 30 12.10 22.56 -18.63
C PHE A 30 13.12 21.45 -18.79
N ASP A 31 13.23 20.86 -19.98
CA ASP A 31 14.24 19.85 -20.29
C ASP A 31 15.67 20.36 -20.02
N LYS A 32 15.94 21.65 -20.25
CA LYS A 32 17.25 22.25 -19.99
C LYS A 32 17.39 22.71 -18.54
N ILE A 33 16.47 23.51 -18.01
CA ILE A 33 16.61 24.11 -16.68
C ILE A 33 16.51 23.08 -15.55
N PHE A 34 15.78 21.97 -15.76
CA PHE A 34 15.68 20.88 -14.79
C PHE A 34 16.64 19.73 -15.08
N SER A 35 17.57 19.90 -16.02
CA SER A 35 18.67 18.93 -16.20
C SER A 35 19.57 18.85 -14.97
N ASP A 36 20.29 17.74 -14.80
CA ASP A 36 21.21 17.54 -13.67
C ASP A 36 22.28 18.64 -13.54
N GLU A 37 22.67 19.23 -14.67
CA GLU A 37 23.67 20.31 -14.72
C GLU A 37 23.16 21.61 -14.09
N LEU A 38 21.87 21.94 -14.29
CA LEU A 38 21.33 23.27 -14.02
C LEU A 38 20.33 23.32 -12.86
N ILE A 39 19.68 22.21 -12.53
CA ILE A 39 18.56 22.20 -11.58
C ILE A 39 18.92 22.78 -10.21
N LEU A 40 20.15 22.54 -9.73
CA LEU A 40 20.61 23.10 -8.46
C LEU A 40 20.86 24.60 -8.54
N ASP A 41 21.31 25.11 -9.67
CA ASP A 41 21.50 26.55 -9.88
C ASP A 41 20.15 27.27 -9.99
N ILE A 42 19.17 26.63 -10.65
CA ILE A 42 17.78 27.10 -10.69
C ILE A 42 17.20 27.16 -9.28
N ILE A 43 17.40 26.12 -8.47
CA ILE A 43 16.96 26.11 -7.07
C ILE A 43 17.67 27.20 -6.28
N GLY A 44 18.97 27.43 -6.53
CA GLY A 44 19.75 28.50 -5.90
C GLY A 44 19.21 29.89 -6.18
N ALA A 45 18.84 30.16 -7.44
CA ALA A 45 18.18 31.42 -7.81
C ALA A 45 16.85 31.61 -7.06
N LEU A 46 16.13 30.52 -6.78
CA LEU A 46 14.85 30.54 -6.07
C LEU A 46 14.98 30.69 -4.53
N GLU A 47 16.19 30.65 -3.96
CA GLU A 47 16.43 30.86 -2.52
C GLU A 47 16.20 32.32 -2.08
N TYR A 48 16.27 33.26 -3.04
CA TYR A 48 16.27 34.71 -2.83
C TYR A 48 14.90 35.35 -3.13
N ASP A 49 13.82 34.71 -2.69
CA ASP A 49 12.47 35.25 -2.82
C ASP A 49 12.34 36.59 -2.06
N PRO A 50 12.03 37.73 -2.74
CA PRO A 50 11.86 39.02 -2.09
C PRO A 50 10.66 39.08 -1.14
N GLU A 51 9.70 38.15 -1.24
CA GLU A 51 8.53 38.07 -0.35
C GLU A 51 8.83 37.35 0.97
N VAL A 52 10.01 36.73 1.09
CA VAL A 52 10.42 35.97 2.28
C VAL A 52 11.52 36.71 3.04
N ALA A 53 11.29 36.98 4.32
CA ALA A 53 12.22 37.78 5.15
C ALA A 53 13.62 37.15 5.35
N LYS A 54 13.76 35.84 5.11
CA LYS A 54 15.03 35.12 5.24
C LYS A 54 15.25 34.21 4.03
N VAL A 55 16.43 34.30 3.45
CA VAL A 55 16.91 33.41 2.39
C VAL A 55 16.79 31.95 2.86
N GLN A 56 16.11 31.14 2.07
CA GLN A 56 15.89 29.72 2.35
C GLN A 56 17.02 28.90 1.74
N LYS A 57 17.74 28.10 2.52
CA LYS A 57 18.94 27.37 2.07
C LYS A 57 18.59 26.02 1.43
N HIS A 58 17.79 26.03 0.37
CA HIS A 58 17.30 24.85 -0.34
C HIS A 58 18.41 23.96 -0.93
N ARG A 59 19.44 24.54 -1.57
CA ARG A 59 20.58 23.79 -2.15
C ARG A 59 21.35 23.02 -1.09
N ILE A 60 21.59 23.64 0.08
CA ILE A 60 22.28 23.00 1.21
C ILE A 60 21.43 21.84 1.74
N PHE A 61 20.12 22.03 1.88
CA PHE A 61 19.23 20.93 2.27
C PHE A 61 19.31 19.76 1.27
N LEU A 62 19.20 20.04 -0.03
CA LEU A 62 19.21 19.00 -1.07
C LEU A 62 20.56 18.29 -1.25
N LYS A 63 21.68 18.96 -0.92
CA LYS A 63 23.03 18.38 -0.99
C LYS A 63 23.41 17.62 0.27
N ASP A 64 23.09 18.17 1.44
CA ASP A 64 23.68 17.72 2.70
C ASP A 64 22.70 16.88 3.55
N HIS A 65 21.39 17.04 3.36
CA HIS A 65 20.36 16.41 4.20
C HIS A 65 19.53 15.35 3.47
N VAL A 66 19.52 15.37 2.13
CA VAL A 66 18.81 14.36 1.34
C VAL A 66 19.73 13.17 1.13
N VAL A 67 19.34 12.04 1.70
CA VAL A 67 20.05 10.77 1.53
C VAL A 67 19.32 9.92 0.50
N PHE A 68 20.00 9.64 -0.61
CA PHE A 68 19.52 8.63 -1.56
C PHE A 68 19.80 7.24 -1.02
N LYS A 69 18.74 6.55 -0.60
CA LYS A 69 18.82 5.19 -0.06
C LYS A 69 18.51 4.19 -1.17
N GLU A 70 19.45 3.28 -1.40
CA GLU A 70 19.30 2.20 -2.37
C GLU A 70 19.08 0.89 -1.63
N ALA A 71 17.86 0.34 -1.68
CA ALA A 71 17.60 -1.01 -1.19
C ALA A 71 18.35 -2.07 -2.03
N ILE A 72 18.54 -1.77 -3.32
CA ILE A 72 19.32 -2.55 -4.28
C ILE A 72 20.15 -1.57 -5.11
N PRO A 73 21.46 -1.83 -5.32
CA PRO A 73 22.29 -0.96 -6.14
C PRO A 73 21.76 -0.81 -7.56
N ILE A 74 21.49 0.43 -7.99
CA ILE A 74 21.02 0.75 -9.33
C ILE A 74 22.24 1.11 -10.20
N LYS A 75 22.67 0.16 -11.05
CA LYS A 75 23.86 0.35 -11.90
C LYS A 75 23.66 1.37 -13.03
N ASN A 76 22.41 1.55 -13.47
CA ASN A 76 22.11 2.43 -14.60
C ASN A 76 22.07 3.89 -14.14
N ILE A 77 23.09 4.66 -14.52
CA ILE A 77 23.24 6.08 -14.17
C ILE A 77 22.05 6.93 -14.66
N SER A 78 21.44 6.56 -15.78
CA SER A 78 20.24 7.25 -16.30
C SER A 78 19.03 7.06 -15.39
N VAL A 79 18.89 5.88 -14.77
CA VAL A 79 17.83 5.64 -13.77
C VAL A 79 18.07 6.50 -12.53
N VAL A 80 19.30 6.49 -12.00
CA VAL A 80 19.68 7.30 -10.83
C VAL A 80 19.46 8.79 -11.08
N SER A 81 19.90 9.29 -12.23
CA SER A 81 19.67 10.66 -12.69
C SER A 81 18.18 11.03 -12.68
N ARG A 82 17.32 10.18 -13.27
CA ARG A 82 15.86 10.41 -13.28
C ARG A 82 15.23 10.39 -11.91
N ILE A 83 15.68 9.50 -11.01
CA ILE A 83 15.19 9.48 -9.62
C ILE A 83 15.52 10.81 -8.91
N HIS A 84 16.76 11.28 -9.02
CA HIS A 84 17.16 12.57 -8.44
C HIS A 84 16.40 13.74 -9.07
N GLN A 85 16.22 13.73 -10.39
CA GLN A 85 15.46 14.75 -11.09
C GLN A 85 14.00 14.78 -10.62
N THR A 86 13.34 13.61 -10.50
CA THR A 86 11.98 13.49 -9.96
C THR A 86 11.88 14.10 -8.56
N TYR A 87 12.82 13.76 -7.66
CA TYR A 87 12.82 14.29 -6.30
C TYR A 87 12.98 15.82 -6.28
N ARG A 88 13.91 16.36 -7.07
CA ARG A 88 14.18 17.81 -7.12
C ARG A 88 13.02 18.59 -7.75
N ILE A 89 12.39 18.07 -8.81
CA ILE A 89 11.18 18.66 -9.39
C ILE A 89 10.02 18.61 -8.39
N GLY A 90 9.86 17.50 -7.67
CA GLY A 90 8.88 17.39 -6.58
C GLY A 90 9.13 18.43 -5.49
N TYR A 91 10.38 18.60 -5.05
CA TYR A 91 10.76 19.61 -4.06
C TYR A 91 10.47 21.04 -4.54
N LEU A 92 10.79 21.35 -5.80
CA LEU A 92 10.43 22.62 -6.42
C LEU A 92 8.92 22.85 -6.39
N LYS A 93 8.14 21.83 -6.78
CA LYS A 93 6.67 21.88 -6.86
C LYS A 93 6.02 22.06 -5.49
N ASP A 94 6.43 21.25 -4.51
CA ASP A 94 5.72 21.09 -3.23
C ASP A 94 6.29 21.96 -2.09
N VAL A 95 7.53 22.45 -2.22
CA VAL A 95 8.20 23.25 -1.17
C VAL A 95 8.50 24.67 -1.61
N ILE A 96 9.09 24.84 -2.79
CA ILE A 96 9.60 26.17 -3.22
C ILE A 96 8.50 27.00 -3.88
N LEU A 97 7.77 26.42 -4.83
CA LEU A 97 6.83 27.14 -5.71
C LEU A 97 5.31 26.97 -5.42
N PRO A 98 4.79 26.29 -4.37
CA PRO A 98 3.34 26.07 -4.22
C PRO A 98 2.46 27.31 -4.31
N ARG A 99 2.96 28.48 -3.89
CA ARG A 99 2.20 29.75 -3.88
C ARG A 99 2.24 30.49 -5.21
N ILE A 100 3.10 30.06 -6.12
CA ILE A 100 3.52 30.79 -7.31
C ILE A 100 3.06 30.11 -8.60
N LEU A 101 2.94 28.78 -8.57
CA LEU A 101 2.54 27.99 -9.74
C LEU A 101 1.08 28.24 -10.10
N ASP A 102 0.83 28.46 -11.38
CA ASP A 102 -0.51 28.32 -11.96
C ASP A 102 -0.80 26.84 -12.27
N ASP A 103 -2.09 26.52 -12.48
CA ASP A 103 -2.54 25.14 -12.72
C ASP A 103 -1.84 24.52 -13.93
N ALA A 104 -1.57 25.32 -14.97
CA ALA A 104 -0.92 24.87 -16.19
C ALA A 104 0.54 24.46 -15.95
N THR A 105 1.31 25.25 -15.20
CA THR A 105 2.70 24.91 -14.86
C THR A 105 2.74 23.72 -13.90
N LEU A 106 1.85 23.68 -12.91
CA LEU A 106 1.73 22.55 -11.99
C LEU A 106 1.44 21.24 -12.72
N ALA A 107 0.54 21.28 -13.72
CA ALA A 107 0.26 20.13 -14.57
C ALA A 107 1.51 19.66 -15.32
N SER A 108 2.28 20.57 -15.93
CA SER A 108 3.52 20.23 -16.64
C SER A 108 4.59 19.61 -15.72
N LEU A 109 4.78 20.13 -14.50
CA LEU A 109 5.71 19.53 -13.53
C LEU A 109 5.28 18.12 -13.13
N ASN A 110 3.98 17.89 -12.92
CA ASN A 110 3.44 16.56 -12.67
C ASN A 110 3.64 15.62 -13.87
N THR A 111 3.50 16.11 -15.11
CA THR A 111 3.80 15.32 -16.32
C THR A 111 5.28 14.94 -16.39
N MET A 112 6.20 15.83 -16.03
CA MET A 112 7.64 15.49 -15.96
C MET A 112 7.93 14.42 -14.92
N ILE A 113 7.39 14.57 -13.71
CA ILE A 113 7.51 13.56 -12.63
C ILE A 113 6.97 12.21 -13.12
N HIS A 114 5.79 12.20 -13.74
CA HIS A 114 5.16 10.99 -14.26
C HIS A 114 6.00 10.34 -15.38
N THR A 115 6.54 11.14 -16.29
CA THR A 115 7.41 10.68 -17.38
C THR A 115 8.70 10.07 -16.85
N ASN A 116 9.31 10.69 -15.83
CA ASN A 116 10.49 10.13 -15.18
C ASN A 116 10.19 8.82 -14.47
N ASN A 117 9.08 8.74 -13.72
CA ASN A 117 8.66 7.50 -13.07
C ASN A 117 8.44 6.38 -14.10
N ALA A 118 7.75 6.68 -15.21
CA ALA A 118 7.55 5.71 -16.29
C ALA A 118 8.88 5.19 -16.87
N ALA A 119 9.85 6.09 -17.08
CA ALA A 119 11.18 5.73 -17.59
C ALA A 119 11.99 4.90 -16.57
N VAL A 120 11.97 5.28 -15.29
CA VAL A 120 12.63 4.53 -14.20
C VAL A 120 12.08 3.11 -14.12
N ILE A 121 10.77 2.95 -14.04
CA ILE A 121 10.13 1.62 -13.96
C ILE A 121 10.42 0.82 -15.24
N SER A 122 10.38 1.45 -16.41
CA SER A 122 10.66 0.76 -17.68
C SER A 122 12.09 0.25 -17.77
N LEU A 123 13.07 1.04 -17.35
CA LEU A 123 14.48 0.64 -17.37
C LEU A 123 14.79 -0.45 -16.33
N LEU A 124 14.17 -0.38 -15.15
CA LEU A 124 14.35 -1.37 -14.10
C LEU A 124 13.64 -2.70 -14.41
N LYS A 125 12.41 -2.66 -14.94
CA LYS A 125 11.68 -3.90 -15.29
C LYS A 125 12.36 -4.67 -16.43
N ASP A 126 13.04 -3.98 -17.34
CA ASP A 126 13.74 -4.59 -18.47
C ASP A 126 15.14 -5.12 -18.07
N ASP A 127 15.62 -4.80 -16.86
CA ASP A 127 16.82 -5.39 -16.25
C ASP A 127 16.45 -6.65 -15.46
N ALA A 128 16.52 -7.81 -16.13
CA ALA A 128 16.23 -9.10 -15.51
C ALA A 128 17.14 -9.41 -14.30
N CYS A 129 18.40 -8.94 -14.31
CA CYS A 129 19.31 -9.15 -13.18
C CYS A 129 18.86 -8.36 -11.95
N PHE A 130 18.36 -7.14 -12.15
CA PHE A 130 17.83 -6.31 -11.07
C PHE A 130 16.62 -6.97 -10.38
N ILE A 131 15.65 -7.43 -11.18
CA ILE A 131 14.44 -8.08 -10.63
C ILE A 131 14.80 -9.41 -9.93
N GLN A 132 15.68 -10.23 -10.52
CA GLN A 132 16.12 -11.47 -9.88
C GLN A 132 16.90 -11.22 -8.58
N ASP A 133 17.76 -10.20 -8.52
CA ASP A 133 18.49 -9.82 -7.30
C ASP A 133 17.50 -9.35 -6.21
N LEU A 134 16.47 -8.57 -6.58
CA LEU A 134 15.40 -8.14 -5.67
C LEU A 134 14.71 -9.32 -4.98
N PHE A 135 14.18 -10.26 -5.76
CA PHE A 135 13.44 -11.39 -5.20
C PHE A 135 14.35 -12.39 -4.48
N SER A 136 15.56 -12.65 -4.99
CA SER A 136 16.50 -13.57 -4.33
C SER A 136 16.96 -13.05 -2.96
N ARG A 137 17.17 -11.74 -2.80
CA ARG A 137 17.50 -11.15 -1.50
C ARG A 137 16.35 -11.27 -0.51
N MET A 138 15.11 -10.96 -0.92
CA MET A 138 13.95 -11.07 -0.05
C MET A 138 13.67 -12.51 0.40
N ARG A 139 14.01 -13.51 -0.44
CA ARG A 139 13.90 -14.94 -0.11
C ARG A 139 15.05 -15.49 0.74
N SER A 140 16.09 -14.71 0.96
CA SER A 140 17.25 -15.19 1.70
C SER A 140 16.86 -15.52 3.15
N PRO A 141 17.13 -16.74 3.64
CA PRO A 141 16.78 -17.13 5.01
C PRO A 141 17.54 -16.33 6.07
N ASN A 142 18.64 -15.67 5.69
CA ASN A 142 19.51 -14.89 6.57
C ASN A 142 19.31 -13.37 6.41
N ILE A 143 18.20 -12.93 5.80
CA ILE A 143 17.93 -11.50 5.63
C ILE A 143 17.69 -10.82 6.98
N SER A 144 18.34 -9.68 7.20
CA SER A 144 18.06 -8.85 8.38
C SER A 144 16.67 -8.22 8.29
N MET A 145 16.00 -7.99 9.43
CA MET A 145 14.67 -7.36 9.44
C MET A 145 14.68 -5.96 8.81
N GLU A 146 15.75 -5.19 8.99
CA GLU A 146 15.88 -3.86 8.40
C GLU A 146 15.96 -3.93 6.87
N LEU A 147 16.82 -4.81 6.33
CA LEU A 147 16.92 -4.99 4.88
C LEU A 147 15.63 -5.56 4.29
N LYS A 148 14.96 -6.49 4.98
CA LYS A 148 13.64 -7.00 4.57
C LYS A 148 12.62 -5.86 4.47
N ARG A 149 12.60 -4.97 5.48
CA ARG A 149 11.74 -3.79 5.46
C ARG A 149 12.07 -2.87 4.29
N GLU A 150 13.33 -2.56 4.05
CA GLU A 150 13.75 -1.70 2.93
C GLU A 150 13.35 -2.29 1.57
N LEU A 151 13.57 -3.59 1.35
CA LEU A 151 13.21 -4.26 0.09
C LEU A 151 11.69 -4.34 -0.14
N VAL A 152 10.91 -4.61 0.92
CA VAL A 152 9.44 -4.65 0.81
C VAL A 152 8.86 -3.27 0.54
N LEU A 153 9.38 -2.22 1.20
CA LEU A 153 8.98 -0.84 0.92
C LEU A 153 9.38 -0.41 -0.49
N PHE A 154 10.57 -0.80 -0.95
CA PHE A 154 10.99 -0.58 -2.33
C PHE A 154 10.05 -1.27 -3.32
N LEU A 155 9.70 -2.54 -3.09
CA LEU A 155 8.77 -3.28 -3.95
C LEU A 155 7.38 -2.62 -3.97
N HIS A 156 6.89 -2.15 -2.83
CA HIS A 156 5.63 -1.42 -2.75
C HIS A 156 5.68 -0.10 -3.54
N GLU A 157 6.75 0.68 -3.42
CA GLU A 157 6.94 1.90 -4.19
C GLU A 157 7.04 1.61 -5.70
N PHE A 158 7.80 0.58 -6.07
CA PHE A 158 7.94 0.12 -7.45
C PHE A 158 6.58 -0.26 -8.08
N CYS A 159 5.75 -1.02 -7.36
CA CYS A 159 4.38 -1.35 -7.76
C CYS A 159 3.47 -0.11 -7.79
N THR A 160 3.65 0.85 -6.88
CA THR A 160 2.84 2.07 -6.85
C THR A 160 3.14 2.97 -8.05
N LEU A 161 4.42 3.11 -8.40
CA LEU A 161 4.88 3.93 -9.51
C LEU A 161 4.55 3.34 -10.88
N SER A 162 4.17 2.06 -10.96
CA SER A 162 3.71 1.41 -12.20
C SER A 162 2.53 2.12 -12.84
N LYS A 163 1.71 2.86 -12.07
CA LYS A 163 0.62 3.71 -12.57
C LYS A 163 1.09 4.74 -13.60
N SER A 164 2.39 5.00 -13.66
CA SER A 164 3.02 5.88 -14.66
C SER A 164 3.22 5.23 -16.03
N LEU A 165 3.08 3.91 -16.12
CA LEU A 165 3.17 3.18 -17.38
C LEU A 165 1.83 3.17 -18.13
N PRO A 166 1.82 2.98 -19.46
CA PRO A 166 0.61 2.63 -20.19
C PRO A 166 -0.01 1.31 -19.68
N LEU A 167 -1.33 1.19 -19.69
CA LEU A 167 -2.07 0.04 -19.11
C LEU A 167 -1.52 -1.33 -19.55
N VAL A 168 -1.21 -1.52 -20.84
CA VAL A 168 -0.66 -2.78 -21.36
C VAL A 168 0.68 -3.15 -20.69
N GLN A 169 1.52 -2.15 -20.43
CA GLN A 169 2.80 -2.36 -19.74
C GLN A 169 2.61 -2.61 -18.25
N GLN A 170 1.60 -1.99 -17.63
CA GLN A 170 1.21 -2.30 -16.24
C GLN A 170 0.83 -3.78 -16.12
N LEU A 171 -0.14 -4.25 -16.91
CA LEU A 171 -0.58 -5.65 -16.88
C LEU A 171 0.57 -6.64 -17.08
N ARG A 172 1.48 -6.33 -18.02
CA ARG A 172 2.69 -7.14 -18.22
C ARG A 172 3.58 -7.15 -16.99
N LEU A 173 3.86 -5.99 -16.39
CA LEU A 173 4.70 -5.89 -15.20
C LEU A 173 4.14 -6.73 -14.04
N PHE A 174 2.83 -6.61 -13.75
CA PHE A 174 2.21 -7.37 -12.65
C PHE A 174 2.24 -8.87 -12.92
N ARG A 175 2.06 -9.31 -14.16
CA ARG A 175 2.22 -10.73 -14.52
C ARG A 175 3.66 -11.21 -14.36
N ASP A 176 4.63 -10.41 -14.78
CA ASP A 176 6.06 -10.76 -14.67
C ASP A 176 6.47 -10.83 -13.18
N LEU A 177 6.05 -9.87 -12.34
CA LEU A 177 6.24 -9.91 -10.87
C LEU A 177 5.51 -11.09 -10.20
N SER A 178 4.33 -11.45 -10.69
CA SER A 178 3.63 -12.66 -10.23
C SER A 178 4.44 -13.92 -10.53
N GLY A 179 5.03 -14.01 -11.73
CA GLY A 179 5.89 -15.14 -12.13
C GLY A 179 7.21 -15.19 -11.36
N GLU A 180 7.74 -14.04 -10.98
CA GLU A 180 8.93 -13.94 -10.13
C GLU A 180 8.66 -14.29 -8.67
N GLY A 181 7.38 -14.42 -8.27
CA GLY A 181 6.92 -14.91 -6.97
C GLY A 181 6.74 -13.84 -5.89
N VAL A 182 6.00 -12.79 -6.24
CA VAL A 182 5.53 -11.72 -5.33
C VAL A 182 4.60 -12.21 -4.23
N PHE A 183 3.77 -13.22 -4.49
CA PHE A 183 2.76 -13.66 -3.53
C PHE A 183 3.36 -14.47 -2.37
N GLU A 184 4.50 -15.13 -2.61
CA GLU A 184 5.32 -15.78 -1.61
C GLU A 184 5.92 -14.73 -0.66
N ILE A 185 6.43 -13.62 -1.22
CA ILE A 185 6.95 -12.50 -0.42
C ILE A 185 5.83 -11.87 0.41
N VAL A 186 4.67 -11.61 -0.19
CA VAL A 186 3.50 -11.11 0.53
C VAL A 186 3.09 -12.08 1.65
N SER A 187 3.06 -13.38 1.38
CA SER A 187 2.71 -14.40 2.38
C SER A 187 3.65 -14.36 3.58
N ASP A 188 4.95 -14.21 3.34
CA ASP A 188 5.96 -14.06 4.41
C ASP A 188 5.83 -12.71 5.14
N VAL A 189 5.54 -11.63 4.43
CA VAL A 189 5.35 -10.29 5.00
C VAL A 189 4.12 -10.21 5.91
N LEU A 190 2.99 -10.80 5.50
CA LEU A 190 1.75 -10.79 6.29
C LEU A 190 1.85 -11.58 7.60
N GLN A 191 2.88 -12.43 7.76
CA GLN A 191 3.17 -13.15 9.00
C GLN A 191 4.04 -12.33 9.98
N SER A 192 4.54 -11.16 9.57
CA SER A 192 5.41 -10.33 10.39
C SER A 192 4.65 -9.59 11.51
N GLN A 193 5.36 -9.30 12.59
CA GLN A 193 4.90 -8.40 13.66
C GLN A 193 5.08 -6.92 13.30
N ASP A 194 5.86 -6.63 12.25
CA ASP A 194 6.11 -5.27 11.79
C ASP A 194 4.95 -4.75 10.92
N ARG A 195 4.10 -3.92 11.55
CA ARG A 195 2.92 -3.31 10.94
C ARG A 195 3.22 -2.55 9.65
N LYS A 196 4.40 -1.94 9.52
CA LYS A 196 4.75 -1.16 8.32
C LYS A 196 4.89 -2.05 7.10
N ILE A 197 5.55 -3.20 7.25
CA ILE A 197 5.70 -4.13 6.13
C ILE A 197 4.40 -4.88 5.87
N VAL A 198 3.61 -5.20 6.90
CA VAL A 198 2.27 -5.78 6.73
C VAL A 198 1.38 -4.85 5.91
N SER A 199 1.33 -3.55 6.25
CA SER A 199 0.60 -2.54 5.47
C SER A 199 1.09 -2.47 4.02
N ALA A 200 2.41 -2.42 3.79
CA ALA A 200 2.95 -2.42 2.43
C ALA A 200 2.61 -3.70 1.65
N GLY A 201 2.61 -4.86 2.30
CA GLY A 201 2.20 -6.14 1.70
C GLY A 201 0.71 -6.15 1.33
N THR A 202 -0.15 -5.63 2.19
CA THR A 202 -1.58 -5.46 1.93
C THR A 202 -1.82 -4.50 0.76
N ASP A 203 -1.12 -3.37 0.71
CA ASP A 203 -1.21 -2.41 -0.39
C ASP A 203 -0.73 -3.03 -1.71
N ILE A 204 0.34 -3.83 -1.71
CA ILE A 204 0.78 -4.61 -2.88
C ILE A 204 -0.36 -5.53 -3.36
N VAL A 205 -1.02 -6.27 -2.46
CA VAL A 205 -2.16 -7.14 -2.84
C VAL A 205 -3.27 -6.33 -3.50
N ILE A 206 -3.62 -5.17 -2.94
CA ILE A 206 -4.65 -4.27 -3.50
C ILE A 206 -4.22 -3.76 -4.88
N LEU A 207 -2.94 -3.42 -5.08
CA LEU A 207 -2.42 -3.03 -6.39
C LEU A 207 -2.59 -4.15 -7.43
N PHE A 208 -2.29 -5.40 -7.06
CA PHE A 208 -2.52 -6.55 -7.95
C PHE A 208 -4.01 -6.75 -8.27
N LEU A 209 -4.87 -6.68 -7.26
CA LEU A 209 -6.32 -6.82 -7.43
C LEU A 209 -6.91 -5.71 -8.31
N ASN A 210 -6.42 -4.48 -8.21
CA ASN A 210 -6.90 -3.39 -9.07
C ASN A 210 -6.50 -3.57 -10.55
N GLN A 211 -5.46 -4.38 -10.82
CA GLN A 211 -4.92 -4.57 -12.17
C GLN A 211 -5.49 -5.83 -12.83
N ASP A 212 -5.28 -6.98 -12.18
CA ASP A 212 -5.85 -8.26 -12.61
C ASP A 212 -6.02 -9.18 -11.38
N PRO A 213 -7.23 -9.22 -10.81
CA PRO A 213 -7.56 -10.14 -9.73
C PRO A 213 -7.23 -11.62 -10.02
N ASN A 214 -7.18 -12.04 -11.29
CA ASN A 214 -6.95 -13.43 -11.65
C ASN A 214 -5.52 -13.91 -11.36
N LEU A 215 -4.54 -13.00 -11.25
CA LEU A 215 -3.19 -13.36 -10.86
C LEU A 215 -3.17 -13.94 -9.43
N LEU A 216 -3.76 -13.21 -8.48
CA LEU A 216 -3.86 -13.66 -7.10
C LEU A 216 -4.74 -14.91 -6.97
N ARG A 217 -5.86 -14.97 -7.70
CA ARG A 217 -6.73 -16.15 -7.66
C ARG A 217 -6.04 -17.41 -8.18
N SER A 218 -5.32 -17.29 -9.29
CA SER A 218 -4.57 -18.42 -9.86
C SER A 218 -3.47 -18.90 -8.91
N TYR A 219 -2.85 -17.98 -8.16
CA TYR A 219 -1.91 -18.34 -7.10
C TYR A 219 -2.60 -19.05 -5.93
N ILE A 220 -3.71 -18.52 -5.41
CA ILE A 220 -4.42 -19.13 -4.26
C ILE A 220 -4.91 -20.55 -4.56
N VAL A 221 -5.37 -20.81 -5.79
CA VAL A 221 -5.83 -22.15 -6.20
C VAL A 221 -4.69 -23.18 -6.20
N GLN A 222 -3.44 -22.75 -6.32
CA GLN A 222 -2.29 -23.65 -6.19
C GLN A 222 -2.10 -24.02 -4.72
N GLN A 223 -1.68 -25.27 -4.43
CA GLN A 223 -1.63 -25.78 -3.06
C GLN A 223 -0.79 -24.91 -2.11
N GLU A 224 0.28 -24.31 -2.63
CA GLU A 224 1.19 -23.41 -1.90
C GLU A 224 0.56 -22.03 -1.62
N GLY A 225 -0.39 -21.58 -2.44
CA GLY A 225 -1.07 -20.29 -2.29
C GLY A 225 -2.29 -20.33 -1.36
N ASN A 226 -2.80 -21.51 -1.01
CA ASN A 226 -3.92 -21.66 -0.07
C ASN A 226 -3.66 -20.98 1.29
N SER A 227 -2.41 -20.99 1.75
CA SER A 227 -2.06 -20.34 3.02
C SER A 227 -2.23 -18.83 2.98
N LEU A 228 -2.07 -18.20 1.80
CA LEU A 228 -2.25 -16.75 1.65
C LEU A 228 -3.71 -16.34 1.93
N LEU A 229 -4.68 -17.12 1.46
CA LEU A 229 -6.10 -16.86 1.79
C LEU A 229 -6.33 -16.92 3.30
N GLY A 230 -5.76 -17.92 3.98
CA GLY A 230 -5.83 -18.02 5.45
C GLY A 230 -5.17 -16.83 6.16
N LEU A 231 -4.04 -16.33 5.65
CA LEU A 231 -3.37 -15.13 6.18
C LEU A 231 -4.22 -13.87 5.99
N LEU A 232 -4.91 -13.72 4.86
CA LEU A 232 -5.83 -12.60 4.61
C LEU A 232 -7.04 -12.63 5.56
N VAL A 233 -7.62 -13.81 5.77
CA VAL A 233 -8.71 -14.02 6.74
C VAL A 233 -8.25 -13.71 8.16
N LYS A 234 -7.08 -14.22 8.56
CA LYS A 234 -6.48 -13.91 9.86
C LYS A 234 -6.19 -12.40 9.99
N GLY A 235 -5.73 -11.77 8.91
CA GLY A 235 -5.43 -10.34 8.87
C GLY A 235 -6.66 -9.48 9.15
N MET A 236 -7.82 -9.85 8.60
CA MET A 236 -9.09 -9.15 8.87
C MET A 236 -9.48 -9.15 10.34
N VAL A 237 -9.15 -10.22 11.09
CA VAL A 237 -9.49 -10.35 12.51
C VAL A 237 -8.36 -9.92 13.46
N THR A 238 -7.23 -9.48 12.92
CA THR A 238 -6.06 -9.05 13.70
C THR A 238 -6.06 -7.53 13.87
N ASP A 239 -5.85 -7.06 15.10
CA ASP A 239 -5.76 -5.63 15.39
C ASP A 239 -4.35 -5.08 15.07
N PHE A 240 -4.14 -4.69 13.82
CA PHE A 240 -2.90 -4.01 13.43
C PHE A 240 -2.92 -2.49 13.69
N GLY A 241 -4.07 -1.90 14.06
CA GLY A 241 -4.28 -0.44 14.04
C GLY A 241 -4.60 0.10 12.63
N GLU A 242 -4.77 1.42 12.52
CA GLU A 242 -4.87 2.16 11.23
C GLU A 242 -5.91 1.63 10.22
N GLN A 243 -7.00 1.01 10.69
CA GLN A 243 -8.07 0.47 9.83
C GLN A 243 -7.62 -0.59 8.80
N MET A 244 -6.45 -1.23 8.99
CA MET A 244 -5.97 -2.30 8.08
C MET A 244 -6.96 -3.47 7.94
N HIS A 245 -7.74 -3.77 8.98
CA HIS A 245 -8.81 -4.78 8.93
C HIS A 245 -9.86 -4.49 7.84
N CYS A 246 -10.08 -3.23 7.47
CA CYS A 246 -10.95 -2.85 6.36
C CYS A 246 -10.32 -3.15 4.99
N GLN A 247 -9.00 -2.98 4.86
CA GLN A 247 -8.28 -3.35 3.64
C GLN A 247 -8.34 -4.88 3.40
N PHE A 248 -8.15 -5.69 4.44
CA PHE A 248 -8.31 -7.15 4.35
C PHE A 248 -9.73 -7.56 3.96
N LEU A 249 -10.76 -6.90 4.52
CA LEU A 249 -12.15 -7.12 4.13
C LEU A 249 -12.35 -6.86 2.63
N GLU A 250 -11.82 -5.75 2.10
CA GLU A 250 -11.96 -5.41 0.68
C GLU A 250 -11.25 -6.42 -0.22
N ILE A 251 -10.05 -6.86 0.16
CA ILE A 251 -9.33 -7.94 -0.53
C ILE A 251 -10.19 -9.21 -0.60
N LEU A 252 -10.76 -9.62 0.53
CA LEU A 252 -11.60 -10.82 0.61
C LEU A 252 -12.86 -10.66 -0.22
N ARG A 253 -13.50 -9.49 -0.24
CA ARG A 253 -14.66 -9.21 -1.10
C ARG A 253 -14.34 -9.38 -2.57
N ILE A 254 -13.24 -8.79 -3.04
CA ILE A 254 -12.82 -8.92 -4.44
C ILE A 254 -12.53 -10.39 -4.78
N LEU A 255 -11.84 -11.12 -3.90
CA LEU A 255 -11.54 -12.54 -4.11
C LEU A 255 -12.80 -13.41 -4.16
N MET A 256 -13.77 -13.10 -3.31
CA MET A 256 -15.00 -13.85 -3.11
C MET A 256 -16.17 -13.37 -3.99
N ASP A 257 -16.00 -12.36 -4.84
CA ASP A 257 -17.09 -11.86 -5.66
C ASP A 257 -17.48 -12.85 -6.77
N SER A 258 -18.70 -13.37 -6.70
CA SER A 258 -19.24 -14.31 -7.68
C SER A 258 -19.67 -13.67 -9.01
N PHE A 259 -19.88 -12.36 -9.09
CA PHE A 259 -20.42 -11.68 -10.29
C PHE A 259 -19.34 -11.27 -11.28
N THR A 260 -18.18 -10.83 -10.79
CA THR A 260 -17.05 -10.45 -11.65
C THR A 260 -16.26 -11.66 -12.16
N MET A 261 -16.60 -12.87 -11.67
CA MET A 261 -15.85 -14.11 -11.86
C MET A 261 -16.41 -15.07 -12.90
N SER A 262 -15.61 -15.37 -13.92
CA SER A 262 -15.81 -16.48 -14.84
C SER A 262 -14.79 -17.60 -14.58
N GLY A 263 -15.27 -18.86 -14.50
CA GLY A 263 -14.41 -20.06 -14.56
C GLY A 263 -14.18 -20.81 -13.24
N ALA A 264 -13.56 -21.99 -13.37
CA ALA A 264 -13.39 -23.01 -12.32
C ALA A 264 -12.58 -22.54 -11.10
N HIS A 265 -11.65 -21.59 -11.25
CA HIS A 265 -10.85 -21.06 -10.14
C HIS A 265 -11.72 -20.40 -9.05
N ARG A 266 -12.86 -19.81 -9.44
CA ARG A 266 -13.80 -19.20 -8.50
C ARG A 266 -14.38 -20.24 -7.55
N ASP A 267 -14.90 -21.34 -8.08
CA ASP A 267 -15.55 -22.36 -7.26
C ASP A 267 -14.56 -22.99 -6.29
N VAL A 268 -13.30 -23.15 -6.69
CA VAL A 268 -12.23 -23.67 -5.83
C VAL A 268 -11.92 -22.71 -4.68
N ILE A 269 -11.76 -21.41 -4.94
CA ILE A 269 -11.48 -20.42 -3.87
C ILE A 269 -12.64 -20.33 -2.88
N ILE A 270 -13.87 -20.32 -3.39
CA ILE A 270 -15.07 -20.34 -2.55
C ILE A 270 -15.05 -21.60 -1.69
N GLU A 271 -14.81 -22.77 -2.28
CA GLU A 271 -14.74 -24.03 -1.53
C GLU A 271 -13.68 -23.99 -0.44
N ILE A 272 -12.46 -23.55 -0.75
CA ILE A 272 -11.38 -23.39 0.24
C ILE A 272 -11.81 -22.46 1.38
N PHE A 273 -12.44 -21.32 1.08
CA PHE A 273 -12.90 -20.37 2.08
C PHE A 273 -13.93 -20.99 3.03
N TYR A 274 -14.97 -21.62 2.48
CA TYR A 274 -16.04 -22.23 3.29
C TYR A 274 -15.55 -23.42 4.10
N GLU A 275 -14.68 -24.27 3.54
CA GLU A 275 -14.21 -25.48 4.22
C GLU A 275 -13.11 -25.22 5.25
N ARG A 276 -12.26 -24.20 5.04
CA ARG A 276 -11.05 -24.01 5.87
C ARG A 276 -11.04 -22.75 6.72
N HIS A 277 -11.85 -21.75 6.40
CA HIS A 277 -11.71 -20.41 6.98
C HIS A 277 -12.99 -19.84 7.57
N LEU A 278 -14.16 -20.27 7.10
CA LEU A 278 -15.43 -19.75 7.60
C LEU A 278 -15.65 -20.09 9.09
N ASP A 279 -15.35 -21.31 9.52
CA ASP A 279 -15.47 -21.72 10.92
C ASP A 279 -14.65 -20.84 11.86
N TYR A 280 -13.45 -20.43 11.43
CA TYR A 280 -12.60 -19.52 12.20
C TYR A 280 -13.25 -18.15 12.42
N LEU A 281 -13.87 -17.57 11.38
CA LEU A 281 -14.59 -16.29 11.49
C LEU A 281 -15.82 -16.40 12.41
N VAL A 282 -16.49 -17.55 12.36
CA VAL A 282 -17.64 -17.84 13.22
C VAL A 282 -17.22 -17.95 14.68
N ASP A 283 -16.10 -18.61 14.96
CA ASP A 283 -15.55 -18.73 16.31
C ASP A 283 -15.09 -17.37 16.86
N VAL A 284 -14.58 -16.49 16.01
CA VAL A 284 -14.25 -15.10 16.35
C VAL A 284 -15.49 -14.32 16.83
N ILE A 285 -16.63 -14.46 16.14
CA ILE A 285 -17.90 -13.85 16.58
C ILE A 285 -18.38 -14.50 17.89
N ALA A 286 -18.32 -15.82 17.96
CA ALA A 286 -18.88 -16.55 19.09
C ALA A 286 -18.09 -16.35 20.39
N SER A 287 -16.76 -16.25 20.31
CA SER A 287 -15.91 -15.92 21.45
C SER A 287 -16.11 -14.50 21.97
N SER A 288 -16.61 -13.59 21.12
CA SER A 288 -16.93 -12.21 21.48
C SER A 288 -18.30 -12.04 22.15
N CYS A 289 -19.11 -13.10 22.18
CA CYS A 289 -20.41 -13.10 22.85
C CYS A 289 -20.23 -13.34 24.36
N PRO A 290 -20.87 -12.54 25.23
CA PRO A 290 -20.79 -12.77 26.67
C PRO A 290 -21.32 -14.15 27.02
N SER A 291 -20.52 -14.95 27.73
CA SER A 291 -20.98 -16.24 28.24
C SER A 291 -22.19 -15.98 29.16
N ARG A 292 -23.32 -16.62 28.89
CA ARG A 292 -24.52 -16.61 29.76
C ARG A 292 -24.27 -17.44 31.03
N SER A 293 -23.23 -17.10 31.79
CA SER A 293 -22.91 -17.69 33.10
C SER A 293 -22.76 -16.63 34.19
N ALA A 294 -23.60 -15.60 34.16
CA ALA A 294 -23.79 -14.68 35.28
C ALA A 294 -25.25 -14.70 35.77
N THR A 295 -25.77 -15.89 36.06
CA THR A 295 -26.96 -16.06 36.89
C THR A 295 -26.68 -17.12 37.95
N ARG A 296 -26.04 -16.67 39.04
CA ARG A 296 -26.37 -16.97 40.44
C ARG A 296 -25.28 -16.38 41.34
N THR A 297 -25.42 -15.11 41.68
CA THR A 297 -24.78 -14.55 42.87
C THR A 297 -25.36 -15.25 44.10
N SER A 298 -24.64 -16.24 44.61
CA SER A 298 -24.65 -16.53 46.05
C SER A 298 -23.77 -15.46 46.72
N PRO A 299 -24.27 -14.71 47.71
CA PRO A 299 -23.45 -13.76 48.43
C PRO A 299 -22.57 -14.56 49.39
N ASN A 300 -21.30 -14.78 49.02
CA ASN A 300 -20.12 -14.95 49.89
C ASN A 300 -19.05 -15.78 49.19
N SER A 301 -18.18 -15.13 48.42
CA SER A 301 -16.76 -15.49 48.41
C SER A 301 -15.97 -14.31 47.84
N ALA A 302 -15.05 -13.78 48.65
CA ALA A 302 -14.09 -12.79 48.23
C ALA A 302 -13.14 -13.45 47.23
N VAL A 303 -13.27 -13.10 45.95
CA VAL A 303 -12.33 -13.53 44.90
C VAL A 303 -11.40 -12.38 44.59
N VAL A 304 -10.12 -12.67 44.82
CA VAL A 304 -8.93 -11.90 44.49
C VAL A 304 -8.99 -11.44 43.04
N GLY A 305 -8.84 -10.13 42.82
CA GLY A 305 -8.77 -9.52 41.50
C GLY A 305 -7.54 -10.00 40.73
N GLY A 306 -7.75 -10.94 39.82
CA GLY A 306 -6.84 -11.23 38.73
C GLY A 306 -7.27 -10.41 37.52
N ASN A 307 -6.43 -9.45 37.11
CA ASN A 307 -6.55 -8.79 35.81
C ASN A 307 -6.26 -9.82 34.70
N THR A 308 -7.25 -10.63 34.32
CA THR A 308 -7.28 -11.21 32.98
C THR A 308 -7.80 -10.11 32.06
N GLU A 309 -6.89 -9.41 31.39
CA GLU A 309 -7.24 -8.68 30.17
C GLU A 309 -7.79 -9.71 29.18
N GLU A 310 -9.10 -9.93 29.21
CA GLU A 310 -9.79 -10.63 28.13
C GLU A 310 -9.49 -9.82 26.87
N HIS A 311 -8.72 -10.40 25.95
CA HIS A 311 -8.35 -9.79 24.68
C HIS A 311 -9.60 -9.71 23.81
N ARG A 312 -10.48 -8.76 24.14
CA ARG A 312 -11.77 -8.58 23.50
C ARG A 312 -11.52 -8.00 22.13
N ILE A 313 -11.98 -8.72 21.11
CA ILE A 313 -11.89 -8.28 19.73
C ILE A 313 -12.63 -6.94 19.60
N LYS A 314 -11.98 -5.99 18.93
CA LYS A 314 -12.52 -4.65 18.73
C LYS A 314 -13.87 -4.70 17.98
N PRO A 315 -14.86 -3.89 18.35
CA PRO A 315 -16.17 -3.87 17.69
C PRO A 315 -16.08 -3.65 16.18
N GLU A 316 -15.14 -2.83 15.72
CA GLU A 316 -14.92 -2.52 14.30
C GLU A 316 -14.46 -3.75 13.52
N ILE A 317 -13.64 -4.60 14.13
CA ILE A 317 -13.20 -5.86 13.52
C ILE A 317 -14.39 -6.83 13.40
N LEU A 318 -15.23 -6.93 14.44
CA LEU A 318 -16.42 -7.77 14.40
C LEU A 318 -17.42 -7.29 13.34
N LEU A 319 -17.55 -5.98 13.15
CA LEU A 319 -18.36 -5.40 12.09
C LEU A 319 -17.88 -5.87 10.71
N ASN A 320 -16.58 -5.85 10.45
CA ASN A 320 -16.02 -6.33 9.18
C ASN A 320 -16.27 -7.82 8.95
N VAL A 321 -16.17 -8.65 10.00
CA VAL A 321 -16.51 -10.08 9.89
C VAL A 321 -17.99 -10.24 9.52
N CYS A 322 -18.88 -9.55 10.22
CA CYS A 322 -20.31 -9.57 9.92
C CYS A 322 -20.60 -9.08 8.49
N GLU A 323 -19.92 -8.02 8.06
CA GLU A 323 -20.05 -7.45 6.72
C GLU A 323 -19.59 -8.42 5.62
N LEU A 324 -18.51 -9.17 5.84
CA LEU A 324 -18.09 -10.24 4.93
C LEU A 324 -19.12 -11.37 4.87
N LEU A 325 -19.67 -11.78 6.03
CA LEU A 325 -20.71 -12.81 6.07
C LEU A 325 -21.98 -12.37 5.32
N CYS A 326 -22.40 -11.11 5.50
CA CYS A 326 -23.50 -10.53 4.75
C CYS A 326 -23.24 -10.54 3.24
N PHE A 327 -22.02 -10.16 2.83
CA PHE A 327 -21.59 -10.26 1.44
C PHE A 327 -21.71 -11.70 0.92
N CYS A 328 -21.24 -12.68 1.67
CA CYS A 328 -21.37 -14.10 1.31
C CYS A 328 -22.83 -14.58 1.19
N VAL A 329 -23.76 -14.05 2.00
CA VAL A 329 -25.21 -14.35 1.87
C VAL A 329 -25.74 -13.93 0.51
N VAL A 330 -25.35 -12.74 0.06
CA VAL A 330 -25.80 -12.17 -1.22
C VAL A 330 -25.13 -12.87 -2.41
N HIS A 331 -23.82 -13.12 -2.33
CA HIS A 331 -23.04 -13.63 -3.47
C HIS A 331 -23.05 -15.16 -3.60
N HIS A 332 -23.24 -15.91 -2.50
CA HIS A 332 -23.17 -17.37 -2.48
C HIS A 332 -24.39 -18.04 -1.79
N PRO A 333 -25.62 -17.72 -2.20
CA PRO A 333 -26.83 -18.13 -1.47
C PRO A 333 -26.96 -19.65 -1.28
N TYR A 334 -26.47 -20.45 -2.23
CA TYR A 334 -26.49 -21.90 -2.12
C TYR A 334 -25.44 -22.45 -1.14
N ARG A 335 -24.17 -22.04 -1.27
CA ARG A 335 -23.07 -22.56 -0.43
C ARG A 335 -23.24 -22.16 1.03
N ILE A 336 -23.65 -20.93 1.28
CA ILE A 336 -23.88 -20.45 2.65
C ILE A 336 -25.07 -21.15 3.31
N ASN A 337 -26.13 -21.46 2.54
CA ASN A 337 -27.28 -22.20 3.03
C ASN A 337 -26.91 -23.66 3.35
N ILE A 338 -26.12 -24.30 2.49
CA ILE A 338 -25.57 -25.65 2.76
C ILE A 338 -24.77 -25.64 4.06
N TYR A 339 -23.82 -24.70 4.20
CA TYR A 339 -23.01 -24.57 5.42
C TYR A 339 -23.88 -24.42 6.68
N PHE A 340 -24.89 -23.54 6.66
CA PHE A 340 -25.78 -23.37 7.82
C PHE A 340 -26.62 -24.61 8.14
N ASN A 341 -27.02 -25.38 7.13
CA ASN A 341 -27.83 -26.59 7.33
C ASN A 341 -26.99 -27.79 7.80
N THR A 342 -25.74 -27.90 7.37
CA THR A 342 -24.85 -29.01 7.78
C THR A 342 -24.30 -28.81 9.20
N THR A 343 -24.16 -27.56 9.63
CA THR A 343 -23.57 -27.22 10.93
C THR A 343 -24.67 -27.06 11.99
N TRP A 344 -25.15 -28.18 12.54
CA TRP A 344 -26.17 -28.22 13.62
C TRP A 344 -25.87 -27.31 14.83
N TYR A 345 -24.58 -27.04 15.09
CA TYR A 345 -24.13 -26.11 16.14
C TYR A 345 -24.56 -24.66 15.90
N PHE A 346 -24.75 -24.25 14.64
CA PHE A 346 -25.03 -22.87 14.28
C PHE A 346 -26.48 -22.47 14.53
N LEU A 347 -27.46 -23.36 14.43
CA LEU A 347 -28.87 -23.06 14.73
C LEU A 347 -29.08 -22.55 16.17
N SER A 348 -28.26 -23.01 17.14
CA SER A 348 -28.29 -22.49 18.51
C SER A 348 -27.67 -21.08 18.64
N ARG A 349 -26.72 -20.74 17.76
CA ARG A 349 -26.01 -19.45 17.68
C ARG A 349 -26.63 -18.47 16.67
N MET A 350 -27.52 -18.92 15.79
CA MET A 350 -28.21 -18.13 14.76
C MET A 350 -29.05 -17.01 15.38
N ASN A 351 -29.58 -17.17 16.59
CA ASN A 351 -30.25 -16.09 17.30
C ASN A 351 -29.35 -14.85 17.48
N ILE A 352 -28.03 -15.02 17.50
CA ILE A 352 -27.05 -13.93 17.64
C ILE A 352 -26.83 -13.23 16.29
N LEU A 353 -26.68 -13.98 15.19
CA LEU A 353 -26.52 -13.40 13.86
C LEU A 353 -27.82 -12.71 13.38
N PHE A 354 -28.98 -13.33 13.65
CA PHE A 354 -30.29 -12.73 13.39
C PHE A 354 -30.55 -11.50 14.26
N ALA A 355 -30.13 -11.51 15.53
CA ALA A 355 -30.19 -10.34 16.42
C ALA A 355 -29.24 -9.21 15.97
N MET A 356 -28.03 -9.54 15.49
CA MET A 356 -27.09 -8.55 14.95
C MET A 356 -27.59 -7.93 13.64
N LEU A 357 -28.10 -8.75 12.72
CA LEU A 357 -28.70 -8.30 11.46
C LEU A 357 -29.94 -7.42 11.68
N SER A 358 -30.79 -7.76 12.67
CA SER A 358 -31.96 -6.93 13.02
C SER A 358 -31.59 -5.63 13.74
N SER A 359 -30.46 -5.58 14.45
CA SER A 359 -29.95 -4.34 15.07
C SER A 359 -29.27 -3.36 14.10
N LEU A 360 -28.77 -3.84 12.97
CA LEU A 360 -28.16 -3.01 11.92
C LEU A 360 -29.21 -2.38 10.97
N THR A 361 -30.46 -2.83 11.04
CA THR A 361 -31.59 -2.35 10.22
C THR A 361 -32.53 -1.39 10.95
N CYS A 362 -32.16 -0.85 12.12
CA CYS A 362 -32.95 0.14 12.87
C CYS A 362 -32.23 1.48 12.98
#